data_AF-A0A0F9TF51-F1
#
_entry.id   AF-A0A0F9TF51-F1
#
_cell.length_a   1.000
_cell.length_b   1.000
_cell.length_c   1.000
_cell.angle_alpha   90.00
_cell.angle_beta   90.00
_cell.angle_gamma   90.00
#
_symmetry.space_group_name_H-M   'P 1'
#
loop_
_entity.id
_entity.type
_entity.pdbx_description
1 polymer ?
#
loop_
_entity_poly.entity_id
_entity_poly.type
_entity_poly.pdbx_seq_one_letter_code
_entity_poly.pdbx_strand_id
1 'polypeptide(L)'
;MIHPIVQREVGVILWIEGDVYECLKKKPRPILWVRKGIYGIIPVEVIRNEFQIRADREKLDPECWHLPLGFKWAEAQEIPQSTGTSMEKYDGQ
;
A
#
# COMPACT_ATOMS: atom_id res chain seq x y z
N MET A 1 -10.18 2.08 -10.33
CA MET A 1 -10.48 1.43 -9.05
C MET A 1 -9.20 1.41 -8.24
N ILE A 2 -9.05 2.42 -7.38
CA ILE A 2 -7.99 2.48 -6.38
C ILE A 2 -8.47 1.56 -5.23
N HIS A 3 -7.76 1.41 -4.13
CA HIS A 3 -8.36 0.84 -2.93
C HIS A 3 -8.18 1.87 -1.82
N PRO A 4 -9.25 2.27 -1.11
CA PRO A 4 -9.09 3.01 0.11
C PRO A 4 -8.64 1.99 1.16
N ILE A 5 -7.37 2.03 1.55
CA ILE A 5 -6.91 1.15 2.62
C ILE A 5 -6.95 1.91 3.93
N VAL A 6 -7.97 1.58 4.72
CA VAL A 6 -8.00 1.77 6.16
C VAL A 6 -7.35 0.54 6.77
N GLN A 7 -6.09 0.59 7.21
CA GLN A 7 -5.54 -0.39 8.16
C GLN A 7 -4.23 0.08 8.80
N ARG A 8 -4.10 -0.24 10.10
CA ARG A 8 -3.14 0.25 11.12
C ARG A 8 -1.92 1.04 10.60
N GLU A 9 -2.00 2.37 10.74
CA GLU A 9 -0.81 3.23 10.75
C GLU A 9 -0.06 3.05 12.07
N VAL A 10 1.21 2.61 12.01
CA VAL A 10 2.14 2.69 13.14
C VAL A 10 3.18 3.77 12.82
N GLY A 11 2.87 5.01 13.18
CA GLY A 11 3.76 6.16 13.04
C GLY A 11 3.90 6.72 11.61
N VAL A 12 4.74 6.11 10.79
CA VAL A 12 5.02 6.50 9.38
C VAL A 12 4.99 5.29 8.45
N ILE A 13 4.43 4.16 8.92
CA ILE A 13 4.36 2.90 8.19
C ILE A 13 2.89 2.51 8.04
N LEU A 14 2.49 2.27 6.79
CA LEU A 14 1.23 1.66 6.41
C LEU A 14 1.44 0.15 6.32
N TRP A 15 0.68 -0.61 7.10
CA TRP A 15 0.69 -2.07 7.05
C TRP A 15 -0.56 -2.58 6.32
N ILE A 16 -0.36 -3.44 5.33
CA ILE A 16 -1.41 -4.10 4.58
C ILE A 16 -1.45 -5.59 4.90
N GLU A 17 -2.61 -6.05 5.35
CA GLU A 17 -2.88 -7.43 5.78
C GLU A 17 -4.19 -7.95 5.17
N GLY A 18 -4.45 -9.24 5.38
CA GLY A 18 -5.74 -9.87 5.09
C GLY A 18 -6.16 -9.79 3.62
N ASP A 19 -7.45 -9.58 3.37
CA ASP A 19 -8.03 -9.59 2.03
C ASP A 19 -7.41 -8.55 1.10
N VAL A 20 -7.03 -7.39 1.65
CA VAL A 20 -6.42 -6.31 0.87
C VAL A 20 -5.04 -6.72 0.37
N TYR A 21 -4.26 -7.41 1.21
CA TYR A 21 -2.99 -8.00 0.82
C TYR A 21 -3.17 -9.01 -0.31
N GLU A 22 -4.11 -9.95 -0.16
CA GLU A 22 -4.38 -10.98 -1.18
C GLU A 22 -4.85 -10.37 -2.50
N CYS A 23 -5.67 -9.32 -2.45
CA CYS A 23 -6.09 -8.56 -3.62
C CYS A 23 -4.91 -7.88 -4.32
N LEU A 24 -4.00 -7.24 -3.58
CA LEU A 24 -2.81 -6.59 -4.15
C LEU A 24 -1.82 -7.60 -4.71
N LYS A 25 -1.67 -8.77 -4.07
CA LYS A 25 -0.81 -9.86 -4.55
C LYS A 25 -1.28 -10.37 -5.91
N LYS A 26 -2.59 -10.55 -6.10
CA LYS A 26 -3.19 -10.99 -7.37
C LYS A 26 -3.16 -9.89 -8.45
N LYS A 27 -3.41 -8.65 -8.06
CA LYS A 27 -3.47 -7.51 -8.98
C LYS A 27 -2.84 -6.27 -8.34
N PRO A 28 -1.51 -6.09 -8.50
CA PRO A 28 -0.82 -4.90 -8.00
C PRO A 28 -1.39 -3.63 -8.62
N ARG A 29 -1.67 -2.64 -7.77
CA ARG A 29 -2.24 -1.34 -8.15
C ARG A 29 -1.80 -0.27 -7.15
N PRO A 30 -1.80 1.01 -7.52
CA PRO A 30 -1.45 2.08 -6.60
C PRO A 30 -2.38 2.11 -5.38
N ILE A 31 -1.82 2.49 -4.24
CA ILE A 31 -2.56 2.64 -2.97
C ILE A 31 -2.64 4.13 -2.67
N LEU A 32 -3.86 4.64 -2.46
CA LEU A 32 -4.05 5.97 -1.89
C LEU A 32 -3.89 5.87 -0.37
N TRP A 33 -2.98 6.65 0.19
CA TRP A 33 -2.74 6.75 1.62
C TRP A 33 -2.92 8.20 2.08
N VAL A 34 -3.85 8.40 3.01
CA VAL A 34 -4.10 9.71 3.62
C VAL A 34 -3.45 9.77 4.98
N ARG A 35 -2.57 10.74 5.20
CA ARG A 35 -1.84 10.94 6.46
C ARG A 35 -1.91 12.39 6.92
N LYS A 36 -2.53 12.64 8.08
CA LYS A 36 -2.67 13.98 8.67
C LYS A 36 -3.22 15.05 7.69
N GLY A 37 -4.14 14.64 6.79
CA GLY A 37 -4.72 15.52 5.77
C GLY A 37 -3.89 15.68 4.49
N ILE A 38 -2.72 15.04 4.41
CA ILE A 38 -1.88 14.96 3.22
C ILE A 38 -2.21 13.66 2.49
N TYR A 39 -2.33 13.74 1.17
CA TYR A 39 -2.62 12.59 0.31
C TYR A 39 -1.33 12.14 -0.35
N GLY A 40 -1.05 10.85 -0.27
CA GLY A 40 0.09 10.20 -0.91
C GLY A 40 -0.38 8.99 -1.72
N ILE A 41 0.26 8.74 -2.85
CA ILE A 41 0.07 7.52 -3.62
C ILE A 41 1.31 6.67 -3.48
N ILE A 42 1.16 5.43 -3.01
CA ILE A 42 2.22 4.43 -3.13
C ILE A 42 2.16 3.91 -4.57
N PRO A 43 3.20 4.14 -5.40
CA PRO A 43 3.19 3.72 -6.79
C PRO A 43 3.15 2.19 -6.91
N VAL A 44 2.60 1.70 -8.02
CA VAL A 44 2.51 0.24 -8.27
C VAL A 44 3.89 -0.41 -8.37
N GLU A 45 4.91 0.36 -8.79
CA GLU A 45 6.30 -0.07 -8.88
C GLU A 45 6.88 -0.40 -7.50
N VAL A 46 6.60 0.45 -6.50
CA VAL A 46 7.00 0.21 -5.10
C VAL A 46 6.34 -1.06 -4.57
N ILE A 47 5.05 -1.21 -4.83
CA ILE A 47 4.26 -2.38 -4.40
C ILE A 47 4.81 -3.67 -5.04
N ARG A 48 5.08 -3.65 -6.35
CA ARG A 48 5.67 -4.79 -7.07
C ARG A 48 7.06 -5.12 -6.54
N ASN A 49 7.89 -4.11 -6.30
CA ASN A 49 9.24 -4.31 -5.76
C ASN A 49 9.18 -4.98 -4.38
N GLU A 50 8.28 -4.54 -3.51
CA GLU A 50 8.12 -5.13 -2.18
C GLU A 50 7.63 -6.59 -2.26
N PHE A 51 6.70 -6.89 -3.17
CA PHE A 51 6.31 -8.29 -3.43
C PHE A 51 7.46 -9.14 -3.96
N GLN A 52 8.30 -8.59 -4.84
CA GLN A 52 9.47 -9.30 -5.37
C GLN A 52 10.49 -9.60 -4.27
N ILE A 53 10.81 -8.59 -3.45
CA ILE A 53 11.69 -8.75 -2.28
C ILE A 53 11.17 -9.85 -1.37
N ARG A 54 9.85 -9.91 -1.15
CA ARG A 54 9.23 -10.98 -0.35
C ARG A 54 9.41 -12.35 -0.99
N ALA A 55 9.09 -12.49 -2.27
CA ALA A 55 9.21 -13.76 -2.98
C ALA A 55 10.66 -14.27 -2.98
N ASP A 56 11.64 -13.37 -3.09
CA ASP A 56 13.06 -13.76 -3.05
C ASP A 56 13.52 -14.15 -1.66
N ARG A 57 13.00 -13.49 -0.63
CA ARG A 57 13.34 -13.85 0.75
C ARG A 57 12.62 -15.11 1.25
N GLU A 58 11.39 -15.36 0.81
CA GLU A 58 10.64 -16.61 1.09
C GLU A 58 11.39 -17.85 0.60
N LYS A 59 12.10 -17.74 -0.53
CA LYS A 59 12.99 -18.80 -1.03
C LYS A 59 14.19 -19.07 -0.11
N LEU A 60 14.62 -18.09 0.69
CA LEU A 60 15.79 -18.17 1.55
C LEU A 60 15.44 -18.69 2.95
N ASP A 61 14.27 -18.35 3.49
CA ASP A 61 13.85 -18.77 4.83
C ASP A 61 12.31 -18.92 4.96
N PRO A 62 11.72 -20.07 4.62
CA PRO A 62 10.27 -20.26 4.61
C PRO A 62 9.56 -20.00 5.96
N GLU A 63 10.26 -20.03 7.09
CA GLU A 63 9.67 -19.90 8.43
C GLU A 63 9.49 -18.44 8.89
N CYS A 64 10.12 -17.47 8.21
CA CYS A 64 10.05 -16.06 8.57
C CYS A 64 8.77 -15.32 8.06
N TRP A 65 7.84 -15.98 7.37
CA TRP A 65 6.82 -15.29 6.57
C TRP A 65 5.38 -15.33 7.10
N HIS A 66 5.10 -14.43 8.05
CA HIS A 66 3.73 -13.98 8.37
C HIS A 66 3.58 -12.45 8.45
N LEU A 67 4.59 -11.69 8.02
CA LEU A 67 4.61 -10.25 8.26
C LEU A 67 3.74 -9.46 7.27
N PRO A 68 2.97 -8.46 7.74
CA PRO A 68 2.23 -7.50 6.90
C PRO A 68 3.10 -6.82 5.84
N LEU A 69 2.51 -6.47 4.69
CA LEU A 69 3.16 -5.63 3.68
C LEU A 69 3.30 -4.21 4.21
N GLY A 70 4.53 -3.73 4.41
CA GLY A 70 4.81 -2.45 5.05
C GLY A 70 5.32 -1.42 4.06
N PHE A 71 4.71 -0.23 4.04
CA PHE A 71 5.15 0.90 3.23
C PHE A 71 5.42 2.12 4.10
N LYS A 72 6.54 2.78 3.89
CA LYS A 72 6.91 4.03 4.56
C LYS A 72 6.33 5.21 3.80
N TRP A 73 5.99 6.30 4.51
CA TRP A 73 5.48 7.52 3.86
C TRP A 73 6.44 8.07 2.79
N ALA A 74 7.75 7.93 2.99
CA ALA A 74 8.77 8.36 2.01
C ALA A 74 8.68 7.60 0.67
N GLU A 75 8.00 6.47 0.61
CA GLU A 75 7.74 5.71 -0.61
C GLU A 75 6.45 6.15 -1.32
N ALA A 76 5.64 6.97 -0.67
CA ALA A 76 4.47 7.59 -1.26
C ALA A 76 4.86 8.88 -2.00
N GLN A 77 4.21 9.10 -3.14
CA GLN A 77 4.28 10.35 -3.88
C GLN A 77 3.13 11.24 -3.42
N GLU A 78 3.46 12.37 -2.81
CA GLU A 78 2.45 13.34 -2.40
C GLU A 78 1.70 13.87 -3.62
N ILE A 79 0.38 13.94 -3.49
CA ILE A 79 -0.50 14.46 -4.53
C ILE A 79 -1.30 15.65 -4.00
N PRO A 80 -1.73 16.58 -4.87
CA PRO A 80 -2.54 17.71 -4.46
C PRO A 80 -3.82 17.26 -3.75
N GLN A 81 -4.21 17.99 -2.70
CA GLN A 81 -5.38 17.68 -1.89
C GLN A 81 -6.69 17.59 -2.72
N SER A 82 -6.82 18.44 -3.74
CA SER A 82 -7.95 18.42 -4.68
C SER A 82 -8.02 17.11 -5.48
N THR A 83 -6.86 16.60 -5.91
CA THR A 83 -6.71 15.33 -6.61
C THR A 83 -7.04 14.17 -5.66
N GLY A 84 -6.49 14.17 -4.45
CA GLY A 84 -6.73 13.15 -3.44
C GLY A 84 -8.21 13.01 -3.07
N THR A 85 -8.87 14.15 -2.81
CA THR A 85 -10.31 14.19 -2.48
C THR A 85 -11.18 13.67 -3.62
N SER A 86 -10.78 13.90 -4.87
CA SER A 86 -11.51 13.40 -6.04
C SER A 86 -11.32 11.89 -6.20
N MET A 87 -10.12 11.37 -5.94
CA MET A 87 -9.82 9.94 -6.01
C MET A 87 -10.53 9.13 -4.93
N GLU A 88 -10.64 9.67 -3.72
CA GLU A 88 -11.41 9.06 -2.61
C GLU A 88 -12.90 8.91 -2.98
N LYS A 89 -13.48 9.92 -3.65
CA LYS A 89 -14.88 9.89 -4.09
C LYS A 89 -15.15 8.90 -5.24
N TYR A 90 -14.14 8.61 -6.06
CA TYR A 90 -14.24 7.64 -7.15
C TYR A 90 -14.13 6.18 -6.68
N ASP A 91 -13.67 5.93 -5.46
CA ASP A 91 -13.55 4.59 -4.87
C ASP A 91 -14.83 4.11 -4.15
N GLY A 92 -15.82 5.00 -3.99
CA GLY A 92 -17.09 4.73 -3.31
C GLY A 92 -18.31 4.52 -4.23
N GLN A 93 -18.11 4.33 -5.55
CA GLN A 93 -19.18 4.02 -6.52
C GLN A 93 -18.95 2.69 -7.22
#